data_AF-A0A9E1JQ88-F1
#
_entry.id   AF-A0A9E1JQ88-F1
#
_cell.length_a   1.000
_cell.length_b   1.000
_cell.length_c   1.000
_cell.angle_alpha   90.00
_cell.angle_beta   90.00
_cell.angle_gamma   90.00
#
_symmetry.space_group_name_H-M   'P 1'
#
loop_
_entity.id
_entity.type
_entity.pdbx_description
1 polymer ?
#
loop_
_entity_poly.entity_id
_entity_poly.type
_entity_poly.pdbx_seq_one_letter_code
_entity_poly.pdbx_strand_id
1 'polypeptide(L)' 'MFDPLDISATTGAGQTKSDASKQKLAEDMDQFMNLLVTQLQNQDPLDPMDANEFTSQLVQFA' A
#
# COMPACT_ATOMS: atom_id res chain seq x y z
N MET A 1 -26.28 16.04 42.28
CA MET A 1 -26.27 16.61 40.92
C MET A 1 -25.24 15.80 40.13
N PHE A 2 -25.71 14.85 39.33
CA PHE A 2 -24.89 14.03 38.44
C PHE A 2 -24.63 14.87 37.19
N ASP A 3 -23.36 15.11 36.85
CA ASP A 3 -22.97 15.83 35.63
C ASP A 3 -22.73 14.80 34.51
N PRO A 4 -23.56 14.75 33.44
CA PRO A 4 -23.52 13.68 32.43
C PRO A 4 -22.48 13.93 31.31
N LEU A 5 -21.44 14.72 31.56
CA LEU A 5 -20.49 15.15 30.52
C LEU A 5 -19.07 14.55 30.61
N ASP A 6 -18.81 13.58 31.50
CA ASP A 6 -17.61 12.73 31.37
C ASP A 6 -17.84 11.66 30.29
N ILE A 7 -18.00 12.12 29.05
CA ILE A 7 -17.79 11.28 27.86
C ILE A 7 -16.47 11.73 27.25
N SER A 8 -15.38 11.42 27.95
CA SER A 8 -14.08 11.28 27.29
C SER A 8 -14.17 10.06 26.39
N ALA A 9 -14.86 10.25 25.26
CA ALA A 9 -14.69 9.45 24.07
C ALA A 9 -13.23 9.63 23.64
N THR A 10 -12.37 8.78 24.21
CA THR A 10 -11.14 8.39 23.56
C THR A 10 -11.55 7.67 22.28
N THR A 11 -11.89 8.44 21.25
CA THR A 11 -11.74 8.05 19.85
C THR A 11 -10.25 7.93 19.57
N GLY A 12 -9.61 6.98 20.25
CA GLY A 12 -8.54 6.24 19.63
C GLY A 12 -9.20 5.55 18.47
N ALA A 13 -9.04 6.12 17.28
CA ALA A 13 -9.22 5.41 16.04
C ALA A 13 -8.26 4.21 16.10
N GLY A 14 -8.72 3.14 16.76
CA GLY A 14 -8.08 1.85 16.70
C GLY A 14 -8.21 1.46 15.24
N GLN A 15 -7.15 1.72 14.46
CA GLN A 15 -7.02 1.15 13.14
C GLN A 15 -7.35 -0.32 13.30
N THR A 16 -8.49 -0.73 12.75
CA THR A 16 -8.83 -2.14 12.79
C THR A 16 -7.70 -2.85 12.05
N LYS A 17 -7.32 -4.07 12.46
CA LYS A 17 -6.26 -4.82 11.75
C LYS A 17 -6.54 -4.89 10.24
N SER A 18 -7.82 -4.85 9.84
CA SER A 18 -8.24 -4.75 8.43
C SER A 18 -7.82 -3.45 7.76
N ASP A 19 -7.97 -2.30 8.42
CA ASP A 19 -7.55 -1.01 7.86
C ASP A 19 -6.02 -0.92 7.76
N ALA A 20 -5.30 -1.42 8.77
CA ALA A 20 -3.84 -1.52 8.72
C ALA A 20 -3.36 -2.43 7.59
N SER A 21 -4.01 -3.59 7.37
CA SER A 21 -3.68 -4.49 6.26
C SER A 21 -3.97 -3.87 4.89
N LYS A 22 -5.06 -3.12 4.73
CA LYS A 22 -5.37 -2.39 3.49
C LYS A 22 -4.35 -1.30 3.21
N GLN A 23 -3.95 -0.56 4.25
CA GLN A 23 -2.96 0.50 4.12
C GLN A 23 -1.57 -0.07 3.77
N LYS A 24 -1.20 -1.18 4.39
CA LYS A 24 0.01 -1.95 4.08
C LYS A 24 0.02 -2.45 2.63
N LEU A 25 -1.10 -3.01 2.15
CA LEU A 25 -1.24 -3.45 0.76
C LEU A 25 -1.12 -2.29 -0.23
N ALA A 26 -1.71 -1.13 0.09
CA ALA A 26 -1.59 0.07 -0.73
C ALA A 26 -0.15 0.57 -0.80
N GLU A 27 0.55 0.64 0.34
CA GLU A 27 1.98 1.02 0.39
C GLU A 27 2.87 0.04 -0.39
N ASP A 28 2.61 -1.26 -0.27
CA ASP A 28 3.37 -2.29 -1.01
C ASP A 28 3.13 -2.14 -2.53
N MET A 29 1.90 -1.82 -2.96
CA MET A 29 1.57 -1.59 -4.38
C MET A 29 2.21 -0.30 -4.93
N ASP A 30 2.23 0.77 -4.13
CA ASP A 30 2.87 2.04 -4.50
C ASP A 30 4.39 1.89 -4.64
N GLN A 31 5.03 1.16 -3.72
CA GLN A 31 6.47 0.85 -3.83
C GLN A 31 6.78 0.04 -5.10
N PHE A 32 5.96 -0.96 -5.40
CA PHE A 32 6.10 -1.75 -6.61
C PHE A 32 6.00 -0.88 -7.87
N MET A 33 4.99 0.00 -7.96
CA MET A 33 4.80 0.87 -9.12
C MET A 33 5.95 1.86 -9.26
N ASN A 34 6.51 2.34 -8.16
CA ASN A 34 7.69 3.20 -8.18
C ASN A 34 8.93 2.46 -8.72
N LEU A 35 9.17 1.24 -8.25
CA LEU A 35 10.24 0.39 -8.77
C LEU A 35 10.05 0.05 -10.24
N LEU A 36 8.82 -0.20 -10.69
CA LEU A 36 8.48 -0.43 -12.10
C LEU A 36 8.83 0.78 -12.96
N VAL A 37 8.33 1.95 -12.57
CA VAL A 37 8.55 3.20 -13.29
C VAL A 37 10.02 3.58 -13.28
N THR A 38 10.74 3.29 -12.20
CA THR A 38 12.20 3.47 -12.13
C THR A 38 12.93 2.54 -13.09
N GLN A 39 12.53 1.27 -13.16
CA GLN A 39 13.12 0.31 -14.10
C GLN A 39 12.85 0.74 -15.54
N LEU A 40 11.61 1.07 -15.90
CA LEU A 40 11.25 1.58 -17.23
C LEU A 40 12.04 2.84 -17.64
N GLN A 41 12.32 3.74 -16.69
CA GLN A 41 13.15 4.92 -16.96
C GLN A 41 14.63 4.62 -17.18
N ASN A 42 15.15 3.53 -16.59
CA ASN A 42 16.56 3.16 -16.65
C ASN A 42 16.83 1.96 -17.60
N GLN A 43 15.83 1.50 -18.36
CA GLN A 43 16.01 0.41 -19.30
C GLN A 43 16.72 0.85 -20.57
N ASP A 44 17.47 -0.07 -21.16
CA ASP A 44 18.00 0.10 -22.51
C ASP A 44 16.82 -0.01 -23.50
N PRO A 45 16.56 1.00 -24.34
CA PRO A 45 15.49 0.93 -25.34
C PRO A 45 15.69 -0.21 -26.37
N LEU A 46 16.90 -0.79 -26.47
CA LEU A 46 17.20 -1.91 -27.35
C LEU A 46 17.00 -3.28 -26.69
N ASP A 47 16.77 -3.34 -25.37
CA ASP A 47 16.52 -4.59 -24.64
C ASP A 47 15.41 -4.41 -23.59
N PRO A 48 14.14 -4.30 -24.03
CA PRO A 48 13.02 -4.14 -23.12
C PRO A 48 12.71 -5.44 -22.37
N MET A 49 12.70 -5.37 -21.04
CA MET A 49 12.22 -6.47 -20.20
C MET A 49 10.73 -6.76 -20.46
N ASP A 50 10.33 -8.04 -20.35
CA ASP A 50 8.95 -8.48 -20.61
C ASP A 50 7.99 -8.01 -19.49
N ALA A 51 6.99 -7.22 -19.85
CA ALA A 51 5.96 -6.73 -18.93
C ALA A 51 5.14 -7.85 -18.24
N ASN A 52 5.11 -9.06 -18.83
CA ASN A 52 4.43 -10.22 -18.25
C ASN A 52 5.14 -10.76 -17.01
N GLU A 53 6.48 -10.69 -16.94
CA GLU A 53 7.21 -11.08 -15.73
C GLU A 53 6.88 -10.17 -14.54
N PHE A 54 6.74 -8.87 -14.81
CA PHE A 54 6.42 -7.89 -13.78
C PHE A 54 5.01 -8.10 -13.20
N THR A 55 4.04 -8.35 -14.08
CA THR A 55 2.67 -8.67 -13.69
C THR A 55 2.61 -9.99 -12.91
N SER A 56 3.43 -10.97 -13.29
CA SER A 56 3.51 -12.25 -12.57
C SER A 56 4.08 -12.11 -11.15
N GLN A 57 5.01 -11.16 -10.94
CA GLN A 57 5.51 -10.82 -9.61
C GLN A 57 4.44 -10.07 -8.78
N LEU A 58 3.71 -9.13 -9.38
CA LEU A 58 2.60 -8.42 -8.71
C LEU A 58 1.57 -9.38 -8.14
N VAL A 59 1.12 -10.35 -8.95
CA VAL A 59 0.10 -11.33 -8.56
C VAL A 59 0.55 -12.23 -7.40
N GLN A 60 1.87 -12.38 -7.17
CA GLN A 60 2.39 -13.14 -6.03
C GLN A 60 2.42 -12.32 -4.72
N PHE A 61 2.42 -10.99 -4.81
CA PHE A 61 2.40 -10.09 -3.65
C PHE A 61 0.97 -9.67 -3.22
N ALA A 62 0.02 -9.69 -4.15
CA ALA A 62 -1.40 -9.36 -3.93
C ALA A 62 -2.20 -10.55 -3.38
#